data_AF-A0A8H5A4W2-F1
#
_entry.id   AF-A0A8H5A4W2-F1
#
_cell.length_a   1.000
_cell.length_b   1.000
_cell.length_c   1.000
_cell.angle_alpha   90.00
_cell.angle_beta   90.00
_cell.angle_gamma   90.00
#
_symmetry.space_group_name_H-M   'P 1'
#
loop_
_entity.id
_entity.type
_entity.pdbx_description
1 polymer ?
#
loop_
_entity_poly.entity_id
_entity_poly.type
_entity_poly.pdbx_seq_one_letter_code
_entity_poly.pdbx_strand_id
1 'polypeptide(L)'
;MSWIPETRNAIRHHLQTTAGIANPSPKAKSLIMALTLLTCIFELMIDASGYGAILALESLPVQVITFLYTGPPLSQFDICLLAGYQYLQAALSLVRDQDSFLAGIQFREPAPRSELSQNLDITAAHHLSHLLILLARCNARSIQCLKQARHVVQARFPNGFKSASLQETLGTPLLDFGKSVFENAFELLELVGRIFPNPVVDPIDPEGFNSALIAFYHSVVISVARLFTDTLWGSVGKPPAADEMPHLESHALTALAILERKLVSVGAESLFYLPLMPVIALEIRQLDDKRHVIKILNDIASIGFIVAGTYKTDIQLAWDLTDNQSTDLHLENSC
;
A
#
# COMPACT_ATOMS: atom_id res chain seq x y z
N MET A 1 25.74 -11.87 -5.37
CA MET A 1 25.56 -11.19 -4.07
C MET A 1 25.80 -12.17 -2.91
N SER A 2 27.03 -12.67 -2.73
CA SER A 2 27.31 -13.70 -1.70
C SER A 2 27.35 -13.17 -0.26
N TRP A 3 27.52 -11.86 -0.07
CA TRP A 3 27.64 -11.23 1.25
C TRP A 3 26.30 -10.96 1.95
N ILE A 4 25.19 -10.83 1.19
CA ILE A 4 23.88 -10.44 1.74
C ILE A 4 23.39 -11.42 2.83
N PRO A 5 23.44 -12.75 2.63
CA PRO A 5 23.00 -13.70 3.66
C PRO A 5 23.83 -13.62 4.95
N GLU A 6 25.15 -13.42 4.82
CA GLU A 6 26.08 -13.31 5.96
C GLU A 6 25.82 -12.03 6.76
N THR A 7 25.70 -10.89 6.08
CA THR A 7 25.38 -9.60 6.70
C THR A 7 24.01 -9.63 7.37
N ARG A 8 22.98 -10.21 6.72
CA ARG A 8 21.66 -10.40 7.33
C ARG A 8 21.74 -11.22 8.61
N ASN A 9 22.46 -12.34 8.60
CA ASN A 9 22.57 -13.20 9.77
C ASN A 9 23.29 -12.48 10.93
N ALA A 10 24.33 -11.70 10.64
CA ALA A 10 25.00 -10.87 11.64
C ALA A 10 24.07 -9.80 12.24
N ILE A 11 23.29 -9.12 11.39
CA ILE A 11 22.28 -8.13 11.83
C ILE A 11 21.21 -8.80 12.70
N ARG A 12 20.68 -9.95 12.29
CA ARG A 12 19.66 -10.68 13.06
C ARG A 12 20.18 -11.12 14.42
N HIS A 13 21.41 -11.62 14.48
CA HIS A 13 22.06 -11.98 15.74
C HIS A 13 22.20 -10.76 16.67
N HIS A 14 22.62 -9.61 16.13
CA HIS A 14 22.71 -8.38 16.91
C HIS A 14 21.33 -7.92 17.39
N LEU A 15 20.33 -7.92 16.51
CA LEU A 15 18.94 -7.58 16.84
C LEU A 15 18.40 -8.44 17.99
N GLN A 16 18.58 -9.76 17.92
CA GLN A 16 18.16 -10.69 18.98
C GLN A 16 18.84 -10.38 20.31
N THR A 17 20.14 -10.05 20.27
CA THR A 17 20.91 -9.69 21.47
C THR A 17 20.42 -8.38 22.09
N THR A 18 20.19 -7.34 21.27
CA THR A 18 19.76 -6.02 21.75
C THR A 18 18.30 -6.00 22.18
N ALA A 19 17.42 -6.71 21.47
CA ALA A 19 16.00 -6.82 21.80
C ALA A 19 15.74 -7.64 23.07
N GLY A 20 16.67 -8.53 23.46
CA GLY A 20 16.63 -9.30 24.71
C GLY A 20 16.92 -8.49 25.98
N ILE A 21 17.32 -7.21 25.86
CA ILE A 21 17.57 -6.34 27.01
C ILE A 21 16.23 -5.91 27.62
N ALA A 22 16.02 -6.21 28.91
CA ALA A 22 14.85 -5.71 29.64
C ALA A 22 14.91 -4.17 29.73
N ASN A 23 13.92 -3.49 29.14
CA ASN A 23 13.82 -2.02 29.04
C ASN A 23 15.03 -1.36 28.34
N PRO A 24 15.14 -1.48 27.00
CA PRO A 24 16.23 -0.86 26.26
C PRO A 24 16.22 0.67 26.40
N SER A 25 17.41 1.27 26.41
CA SER A 25 17.57 2.73 26.39
C SER A 25 16.97 3.35 25.11
N PRO A 26 16.66 4.66 25.08
CA PRO A 26 16.16 5.33 23.87
C PRO A 26 17.01 5.04 22.62
N LYS A 27 18.35 5.15 22.75
CA LYS A 27 19.28 4.85 21.66
C LYS A 27 19.22 3.39 21.21
N ALA A 28 19.09 2.46 22.17
CA ALA A 28 18.94 1.05 21.85
C ALA A 28 17.61 0.76 21.13
N LYS A 29 16.52 1.47 21.46
CA LYS A 29 15.23 1.36 20.76
C LYS A 29 15.31 1.82 19.30
N SER A 30 15.97 2.95 19.03
CA SER A 30 16.22 3.42 17.66
C SER A 30 17.09 2.45 16.87
N LEU A 31 18.12 1.89 17.51
CA LEU A 31 18.97 0.87 16.88
C LEU A 31 18.19 -0.40 16.55
N ILE A 32 17.36 -0.89 17.48
CA ILE A 32 16.48 -2.05 17.25
C ILE A 32 15.58 -1.79 16.02
N MET A 33 14.94 -0.62 15.94
CA MET A 33 14.12 -0.24 14.78
C MET A 33 14.93 -0.24 13.47
N ALA A 34 16.10 0.39 13.45
CA ALA A 34 16.97 0.43 12.28
C ALA A 34 17.39 -0.96 11.81
N LEU A 35 17.79 -1.83 12.75
CA LEU A 35 18.18 -3.21 12.44
C LEU A 35 16.99 -4.05 11.95
N THR A 36 15.80 -3.83 12.50
CA THR A 36 14.56 -4.46 11.99
C THR A 36 14.28 -4.04 10.55
N LEU A 37 14.39 -2.74 10.22
CA LEU A 37 14.19 -2.24 8.86
C LEU A 37 15.22 -2.79 7.89
N LEU A 38 16.49 -2.79 8.27
CA LEU A 38 17.56 -3.37 7.45
C LEU A 38 17.33 -4.86 7.23
N THR A 39 16.94 -5.60 8.28
CA THR A 39 16.60 -7.02 8.16
C THR A 39 15.44 -7.20 7.17
N CYS A 40 14.36 -6.41 7.30
CA CYS A 40 13.22 -6.45 6.38
C CYS A 40 13.65 -6.21 4.93
N ILE A 41 14.46 -5.19 4.68
CA ILE A 41 15.00 -4.88 3.33
C ILE A 41 15.82 -6.06 2.80
N PHE A 42 16.73 -6.62 3.61
CA PHE A 42 17.52 -7.77 3.18
C PHE A 42 16.68 -9.01 2.91
N GLU A 43 15.61 -9.26 3.65
CA GLU A 43 14.68 -10.35 3.35
C GLU A 43 13.99 -10.13 2.01
N LEU A 44 13.54 -8.90 1.69
CA LEU A 44 12.95 -8.58 0.38
C LEU A 44 13.94 -8.74 -0.79
N MET A 45 15.24 -8.67 -0.51
CA MET A 45 16.31 -8.91 -1.48
C MET A 45 16.60 -10.40 -1.74
N ILE A 46 16.23 -11.31 -0.84
CA ILE A 46 16.64 -12.73 -0.92
C ILE A 46 15.47 -13.72 -0.87
N ASP A 47 14.32 -13.30 -0.34
CA ASP A 47 13.11 -14.09 -0.19
C ASP A 47 12.02 -13.53 -1.10
N ALA A 48 11.75 -14.26 -2.19
CA ALA A 48 10.71 -13.90 -3.16
C ALA A 48 9.31 -13.84 -2.52
N SER A 49 9.06 -14.60 -1.45
CA SER A 49 7.72 -14.64 -0.83
C SER A 49 7.39 -13.40 0.00
N GLY A 50 8.40 -12.62 0.40
CA GLY A 50 8.24 -11.52 1.34
C GLY A 50 7.91 -11.96 2.78
N TYR A 51 7.82 -13.27 3.05
CA TYR A 51 7.45 -13.77 4.38
C TYR A 51 8.51 -13.46 5.43
N GLY A 52 9.80 -13.59 5.10
CA GLY A 52 10.89 -13.18 6.00
C GLY A 52 10.81 -11.71 6.40
N ALA A 53 10.41 -10.84 5.45
CA ALA A 53 10.25 -9.41 5.68
C ALA A 53 9.10 -9.12 6.66
N ILE A 54 7.98 -9.83 6.51
CA ILE A 54 6.84 -9.76 7.44
C ILE A 54 7.29 -10.14 8.85
N LEU A 55 7.96 -11.29 9.01
CA LEU A 55 8.45 -11.75 10.30
C LEU A 55 9.44 -10.76 10.93
N ALA A 56 10.30 -10.14 10.12
CA ALA A 56 11.22 -9.13 10.61
C ALA A 56 10.47 -7.93 11.22
N LEU A 57 9.47 -7.38 10.54
CA LEU A 57 8.68 -6.25 11.05
C LEU A 57 7.81 -6.62 12.25
N GLU A 58 7.21 -7.82 12.26
CA GLU A 58 6.40 -8.31 13.38
C GLU A 58 7.22 -8.66 14.62
N SER A 59 8.52 -8.94 14.46
CA SER A 59 9.43 -9.19 15.59
C SER A 59 9.75 -7.95 16.41
N LEU A 60 9.37 -6.76 15.93
CA LEU A 60 9.66 -5.50 16.63
C LEU A 60 8.85 -5.42 17.94
N PRO A 61 9.51 -5.27 19.10
CA PRO A 61 8.79 -5.23 20.36
C PRO A 61 7.84 -4.03 20.43
N VAL A 62 6.58 -4.26 20.83
CA VAL A 62 5.56 -3.22 21.00
C VAL A 62 6.07 -2.04 21.83
N GLN A 63 6.90 -2.30 22.86
CA GLN A 63 7.50 -1.25 23.70
C GLN A 63 8.42 -0.28 22.93
N VAL A 64 9.08 -0.74 21.87
CA VAL A 64 9.90 0.11 20.98
C VAL A 64 8.98 1.01 20.17
N ILE A 65 7.91 0.43 19.62
CA ILE A 65 6.89 1.12 18.83
C ILE A 65 6.20 2.18 19.70
N THR A 66 5.66 1.80 20.86
CA THR A 66 5.01 2.71 21.81
C THR A 66 5.95 3.83 22.24
N PHE A 67 7.21 3.53 22.56
CA PHE A 67 8.18 4.56 22.95
C PHE A 67 8.40 5.60 21.85
N LEU A 68 8.52 5.19 20.59
CA LEU A 68 8.73 6.12 19.50
C LEU A 68 7.47 6.97 19.23
N TYR A 69 6.28 6.46 19.53
CA TYR A 69 5.03 7.22 19.36
C TYR A 69 4.68 8.14 20.53
N THR A 70 4.85 7.68 21.77
CA THR A 70 4.36 8.39 22.96
C THR A 70 5.49 8.96 23.83
N GLY A 71 6.74 8.77 23.41
CA GLY A 71 7.93 9.18 24.15
C GLY A 71 8.30 10.66 23.96
N PRO A 72 9.53 11.03 24.36
CA PRO A 72 10.03 12.38 24.17
C PRO A 72 10.09 12.76 22.68
N PRO A 73 10.25 14.06 22.35
CA PRO A 73 10.48 14.50 20.97
C PRO A 73 11.57 13.66 20.28
N LEU A 74 11.23 13.14 19.11
CA LEU A 74 12.11 12.28 18.32
C LEU A 74 13.20 13.09 17.62
N SER A 75 14.37 12.47 17.43
CA SER A 75 15.36 13.03 16.51
C SER A 75 14.89 12.87 15.05
N GLN A 76 15.49 13.65 14.15
CA GLN A 76 15.21 13.53 12.71
C GLN A 76 15.41 12.08 12.21
N PHE A 77 16.47 11.41 12.69
CA PHE A 77 16.76 10.03 12.35
C PHE A 77 15.64 9.08 12.80
N ASP A 78 15.15 9.24 14.02
CA ASP A 78 14.06 8.42 14.58
C ASP A 78 12.75 8.60 13.80
N ILE A 79 12.46 9.83 13.35
CA ILE A 79 11.30 10.13 12.51
C ILE A 79 11.40 9.40 11.17
N CYS A 80 12.57 9.42 10.52
CA CYS A 80 12.78 8.69 9.26
C CYS A 80 12.64 7.17 9.44
N LEU A 81 13.21 6.61 10.51
CA LEU A 81 13.05 5.19 10.83
C LEU A 81 11.57 4.83 11.04
N LEU A 82 10.85 5.65 11.79
CA LEU A 82 9.44 5.43 12.06
C LEU A 82 8.61 5.51 10.78
N ALA A 83 8.84 6.49 9.92
CA ALA A 83 8.17 6.61 8.63
C ALA A 83 8.45 5.40 7.72
N GLY A 84 9.70 4.94 7.66
CA GLY A 84 10.07 3.73 6.91
C GLY A 84 9.39 2.47 7.46
N TYR A 85 9.33 2.33 8.78
CA TYR A 85 8.61 1.23 9.43
C TYR A 85 7.12 1.25 9.13
N GLN A 86 6.49 2.41 9.29
CA GLN A 86 5.08 2.60 8.97
C GLN A 86 4.78 2.24 7.52
N TYR A 87 5.61 2.74 6.61
CA TYR A 87 5.47 2.47 5.19
C TYR A 87 5.54 0.97 4.89
N LEU A 88 6.61 0.30 5.32
CA LEU A 88 6.80 -1.12 5.03
C LEU A 88 5.74 -1.99 5.71
N GLN A 89 5.34 -1.65 6.94
CA GLN A 89 4.27 -2.36 7.63
C GLN A 89 2.95 -2.22 6.86
N ALA A 90 2.59 -1.01 6.44
CA ALA A 90 1.35 -0.77 5.72
C ALA A 90 1.33 -1.41 4.33
N ALA A 91 2.47 -1.36 3.62
CA ALA A 91 2.67 -2.07 2.36
C ALA A 91 2.44 -3.57 2.50
N LEU A 92 3.04 -4.20 3.52
CA LEU A 92 2.85 -5.63 3.76
C LEU A 92 1.44 -5.97 4.27
N SER A 93 0.80 -5.07 5.04
CA SER A 93 -0.62 -5.21 5.40
C SER A 93 -1.53 -5.21 4.17
N LEU A 94 -1.25 -4.36 3.18
CA LEU A 94 -1.98 -4.37 1.90
C LEU A 94 -1.84 -5.70 1.16
N VAL A 95 -0.61 -6.21 1.03
CA VAL A 95 -0.34 -7.51 0.37
C VAL A 95 -1.06 -8.67 1.06
N ARG A 96 -1.31 -8.56 2.37
CA ARG A 96 -1.97 -9.61 3.17
C ARG A 96 -3.48 -9.45 3.29
N ASP A 97 -4.06 -8.38 2.74
CA ASP A 97 -5.46 -7.99 2.96
C ASP A 97 -5.81 -7.88 4.46
N GLN A 98 -4.88 -7.35 5.27
CA GLN A 98 -5.02 -7.22 6.72
C GLN A 98 -5.06 -5.77 7.16
N ASP A 99 -5.85 -5.50 8.22
CA ASP A 99 -5.89 -4.16 8.80
C ASP A 99 -4.53 -3.81 9.38
N SER A 100 -4.08 -2.57 9.16
CA SER A 100 -2.87 -2.09 9.79
C SER A 100 -3.21 -1.65 11.20
N PHE A 101 -2.61 -2.30 12.21
CA PHE A 101 -2.76 -1.86 13.60
C PHE A 101 -2.29 -0.41 13.80
N LEU A 102 -1.42 0.09 12.92
CA LEU A 102 -0.93 1.47 12.94
C LEU A 102 -2.04 2.48 12.68
N ALA A 103 -3.09 2.12 11.93
CA ALA A 103 -4.21 3.03 11.66
C ALA A 103 -4.99 3.43 12.92
N GLY A 104 -4.86 2.68 14.03
CA GLY A 104 -5.43 3.03 15.33
C GLY A 104 -4.57 3.96 16.17
N ILE A 105 -3.35 4.27 15.73
CA ILE A 105 -2.38 5.08 16.47
C ILE A 105 -2.51 6.53 16.02
N GLN A 106 -2.75 7.45 16.96
CA GLN A 106 -2.67 8.88 16.66
C GLN A 106 -1.21 9.27 16.43
N PHE A 107 -0.88 9.58 15.20
CA PHE A 107 0.47 10.02 14.84
C PHE A 107 0.72 11.44 15.32
N ARG A 108 1.91 11.67 15.87
CA ARG A 108 2.38 13.03 16.14
C ARG A 108 2.67 13.69 14.80
N GLU A 109 1.91 14.75 14.49
CA GLU A 109 2.18 15.53 13.27
C GLU A 109 3.58 16.15 13.36
N PRO A 110 4.36 16.13 12.27
CA PRO A 110 5.59 16.90 12.21
C PRO A 110 5.28 18.39 12.42
N ALA A 111 6.19 19.12 13.07
CA ALA A 111 6.01 20.54 13.36
C ALA A 111 5.64 21.33 12.08
N PRO A 112 4.84 22.41 12.18
CA PRO A 112 4.39 23.16 11.01
C PRO A 112 5.57 23.68 10.18
N ARG A 113 5.33 23.79 8.86
CA ARG A 113 6.28 24.11 7.78
C ARG A 113 7.23 25.31 8.03
N SER A 114 6.94 26.19 8.99
CA SER A 114 7.77 27.36 9.30
C SER A 114 9.15 27.03 9.88
N GLU A 115 9.33 25.86 10.50
CA GLU A 115 10.65 25.40 11.03
C GLU A 115 11.33 24.33 10.14
N LEU A 116 10.58 23.74 9.21
CA LEU A 116 10.98 22.55 8.43
C LEU A 116 11.17 22.83 6.93
N SER A 117 11.28 24.10 6.51
CA SER A 117 11.51 24.49 5.11
C SER A 117 12.79 23.90 4.49
N GLN A 118 13.65 23.24 5.28
CA GLN A 118 14.84 22.53 4.82
C GLN A 118 14.69 21.00 4.73
N ASN A 119 13.56 20.40 5.15
CA ASN A 119 13.38 18.92 5.21
C ASN A 119 12.10 18.45 4.50
N LEU A 120 11.91 18.83 3.24
CA LEU A 120 10.76 18.46 2.41
C LEU A 120 10.50 16.94 2.41
N ASP A 121 11.56 16.14 2.46
CA ASP A 121 11.52 14.67 2.36
C ASP A 121 10.86 13.99 3.57
N ILE A 122 10.94 14.58 4.77
CA ILE A 122 10.39 13.97 6.00
C ILE A 122 8.89 14.13 6.07
N THR A 123 8.40 15.33 5.77
CA THR A 123 6.96 15.58 5.69
C THR A 123 6.33 14.72 4.59
N ALA A 124 7.02 14.57 3.46
CA ALA A 124 6.57 13.72 2.38
C ALA A 124 6.55 12.23 2.77
N ALA A 125 7.61 11.71 3.38
CA ALA A 125 7.65 10.32 3.87
C ALA A 125 6.55 10.04 4.91
N HIS A 126 6.29 10.98 5.81
CA HIS A 126 5.20 10.89 6.78
C HIS A 126 3.82 10.85 6.12
N HIS A 127 3.58 11.71 5.12
CA HIS A 127 2.33 11.69 4.37
C HIS A 127 2.15 10.38 3.60
N LEU A 128 3.19 9.88 2.95
CA LEU A 128 3.16 8.59 2.25
C LEU A 128 2.82 7.44 3.20
N SER A 129 3.52 7.35 4.33
CA SER A 129 3.29 6.28 5.29
C SER A 129 1.86 6.34 5.84
N HIS A 130 1.36 7.54 6.17
CA HIS A 130 0.01 7.72 6.67
C HIS A 130 -1.05 7.36 5.62
N LEU A 131 -0.90 7.81 4.37
CA LEU A 131 -1.81 7.46 3.28
C LEU A 131 -1.88 5.94 3.07
N LEU A 132 -0.73 5.27 3.09
CA LEU A 132 -0.66 3.82 2.91
C LEU A 132 -1.30 3.06 4.07
N ILE A 133 -1.12 3.54 5.31
CA ILE A 133 -1.77 2.98 6.51
C ILE A 133 -3.29 3.05 6.39
N LEU A 134 -3.82 4.22 5.99
CA LEU A 134 -5.25 4.42 5.81
C LEU A 134 -5.81 3.57 4.66
N LEU A 135 -5.06 3.46 3.56
CA LEU A 135 -5.42 2.60 2.44
C LEU A 135 -5.46 1.11 2.85
N ALA A 136 -4.46 0.65 3.60
CA ALA A 136 -4.42 -0.72 4.14
C ALA A 136 -5.64 -1.04 5.00
N ARG A 137 -6.01 -0.11 5.90
CA ARG A 137 -7.24 -0.21 6.70
C ARG A 137 -8.48 -0.26 5.81
N CYS A 138 -8.61 0.64 4.84
CA CYS A 138 -9.75 0.66 3.94
C CYS A 138 -9.90 -0.65 3.17
N ASN A 139 -8.79 -1.19 2.63
CA ASN A 139 -8.76 -2.47 1.94
C ASN A 139 -9.24 -3.62 2.84
N ALA A 140 -8.65 -3.76 4.03
CA ALA A 140 -9.01 -4.85 4.94
C ALA A 140 -10.48 -4.78 5.39
N ARG A 141 -10.95 -3.59 5.75
CA ARG A 141 -12.34 -3.39 6.21
C ARG A 141 -13.34 -3.58 5.06
N SER A 142 -13.01 -3.16 3.84
CA SER A 142 -13.89 -3.37 2.68
C SER A 142 -14.02 -4.85 2.34
N ILE A 143 -12.92 -5.60 2.35
CA ILE A 143 -12.90 -7.07 2.15
C ILE A 143 -13.72 -7.76 3.24
N GLN A 144 -13.54 -7.37 4.51
CA GLN A 144 -14.30 -7.94 5.63
C GLN A 144 -15.80 -7.68 5.48
N CYS A 145 -16.19 -6.44 5.14
CA CYS A 145 -17.58 -6.07 4.92
C CYS A 145 -18.20 -6.87 3.78
N LEU A 146 -17.51 -6.99 2.63
CA LEU A 146 -17.99 -7.79 1.50
C LEU A 146 -18.11 -9.27 1.82
N LYS A 147 -17.14 -9.85 2.55
CA LYS A 147 -17.21 -11.25 3.01
C LYS A 147 -18.43 -11.49 3.89
N GLN A 148 -18.71 -10.59 4.83
CA GLN A 148 -19.90 -10.67 5.69
C GLN A 148 -21.19 -10.49 4.88
N ALA A 149 -21.24 -9.53 3.95
CA ALA A 149 -22.39 -9.30 3.09
C ALA A 149 -22.71 -10.50 2.21
N ARG A 150 -21.70 -11.08 1.54
CA ARG A 150 -21.88 -12.29 0.73
C ARG A 150 -22.38 -13.45 1.56
N HIS A 151 -21.85 -13.65 2.77
CA HIS A 151 -22.32 -14.70 3.68
C HIS A 151 -23.80 -14.52 4.05
N VAL A 152 -24.22 -13.29 4.38
CA VAL A 152 -25.63 -12.99 4.71
C VAL A 152 -26.54 -13.21 3.49
N VAL A 153 -26.13 -12.74 2.31
CA VAL A 153 -26.89 -12.93 1.07
C VAL A 153 -27.02 -14.42 0.74
N GLN A 154 -25.93 -15.19 0.80
CA GLN A 154 -25.94 -16.63 0.54
C GLN A 154 -26.81 -17.40 1.55
N ALA A 155 -26.76 -17.04 2.83
CA ALA A 155 -27.57 -17.67 3.86
C ALA A 155 -29.07 -17.42 3.69
N ARG A 156 -29.47 -16.22 3.23
CA ARG A 156 -30.87 -15.85 2.99
C ARG A 156 -31.38 -16.31 1.63
N PHE A 157 -30.51 -16.37 0.63
CA PHE A 157 -30.84 -16.69 -0.76
C PHE A 157 -29.93 -17.80 -1.31
N PRO A 158 -29.99 -19.02 -0.76
CA PRO A 158 -29.12 -20.12 -1.19
C PRO A 158 -29.31 -20.53 -2.65
N ASN A 159 -30.49 -20.25 -3.23
CA ASN A 159 -30.86 -20.57 -4.61
C ASN A 159 -30.91 -19.33 -5.52
N GLY A 160 -30.22 -18.25 -5.16
CA GLY A 160 -30.14 -17.02 -5.95
C GLY A 160 -31.01 -15.88 -5.42
N PHE A 161 -30.55 -14.66 -5.66
CA PHE A 161 -31.11 -13.41 -5.14
C PHE A 161 -32.47 -13.11 -5.79
N LYS A 162 -33.56 -13.15 -5.01
CA LYS A 162 -34.90 -12.76 -5.45
C LYS A 162 -35.28 -11.41 -4.86
N SER A 163 -34.99 -10.32 -5.56
CA SER A 163 -35.68 -9.01 -5.53
C SER A 163 -36.12 -8.44 -4.16
N ALA A 164 -35.57 -8.86 -3.02
CA ALA A 164 -35.68 -8.11 -1.78
C ALA A 164 -34.78 -6.88 -1.91
N SER A 165 -35.12 -5.76 -1.26
CA SER A 165 -34.17 -4.66 -1.21
C SER A 165 -32.88 -5.19 -0.56
N LEU A 166 -31.76 -5.07 -1.27
CA LEU A 166 -30.48 -5.63 -0.82
C LEU A 166 -30.10 -5.05 0.56
N GLN A 167 -30.59 -3.85 0.87
CA GLN A 167 -30.56 -3.20 2.18
C GLN A 167 -31.30 -3.99 3.28
N GLU A 168 -32.55 -4.41 3.08
CA GLU A 168 -33.29 -5.26 4.04
C GLU A 168 -32.60 -6.60 4.30
N THR A 169 -31.87 -7.09 3.29
CA THR A 169 -31.13 -8.35 3.37
C THR A 169 -29.92 -8.24 4.29
N LEU A 170 -29.12 -7.18 4.15
CA LEU A 170 -27.90 -6.98 4.93
C LEU A 170 -28.17 -6.60 6.38
N GLY A 171 -29.28 -5.89 6.63
CA GLY A 171 -29.65 -5.39 7.95
C GLY A 171 -28.79 -4.22 8.42
N THR A 172 -29.28 -3.52 9.45
CA THR A 172 -28.68 -2.26 9.94
C THR A 172 -27.20 -2.36 10.33
N PRO A 173 -26.74 -3.37 11.10
CA PRO A 173 -25.35 -3.41 11.55
C PRO A 173 -24.33 -3.49 10.41
N LEU A 174 -24.65 -4.25 9.35
CA LEU A 174 -23.75 -4.43 8.23
C LEU A 174 -23.78 -3.22 7.28
N LEU A 175 -24.95 -2.59 7.12
CA LEU A 175 -25.06 -1.32 6.40
C LEU A 175 -24.27 -0.21 7.11
N ASP A 176 -24.33 -0.13 8.43
CA ASP A 176 -23.57 0.86 9.21
C ASP A 176 -22.07 0.58 9.17
N PHE A 177 -21.66 -0.71 9.17
CA PHE A 177 -20.27 -1.06 8.91
C PHE A 177 -19.84 -0.60 7.50
N GLY A 178 -20.65 -0.88 6.47
CA GLY A 178 -20.38 -0.42 5.11
C GLY A 178 -20.26 1.10 4.98
N LYS A 179 -21.14 1.86 5.65
CA LYS A 179 -21.05 3.33 5.71
C LYS A 179 -19.76 3.80 6.36
N SER A 180 -19.35 3.18 7.48
CA SER A 180 -18.06 3.49 8.12
C SER A 180 -16.87 3.20 7.20
N VAL A 181 -16.97 2.20 6.31
CA VAL A 181 -15.93 1.96 5.29
C VAL A 181 -15.92 3.06 4.23
N PHE A 182 -17.10 3.53 3.79
CA PHE A 182 -17.20 4.67 2.87
C PHE A 182 -16.61 5.95 3.48
N GLU A 183 -16.91 6.24 4.75
CA GLU A 183 -16.36 7.39 5.47
C GLU A 183 -14.84 7.39 5.47
N ASN A 184 -14.19 6.26 5.83
CA ASN A 184 -12.71 6.18 5.80
C ASN A 184 -12.15 6.42 4.38
N ALA A 185 -12.85 5.95 3.34
CA ALA A 185 -12.41 6.12 1.96
C ALA A 185 -12.56 7.58 1.50
N PHE A 186 -13.64 8.27 1.89
CA PHE A 186 -13.79 9.70 1.63
C PHE A 186 -12.72 10.51 2.37
N GLU A 187 -12.48 10.22 3.65
CA GLU A 187 -11.41 10.88 4.44
C GLU A 187 -10.04 10.67 3.79
N LEU A 188 -9.76 9.47 3.29
CA LEU A 188 -8.53 9.17 2.56
C LEU A 188 -8.43 10.01 1.28
N LEU A 189 -9.47 10.05 0.45
CA LEU A 189 -9.48 10.84 -0.79
C LEU A 189 -9.36 12.36 -0.52
N GLU A 190 -10.01 12.87 0.53
CA GLU A 190 -9.89 14.26 0.95
C GLU A 190 -8.48 14.58 1.45
N LEU A 191 -7.86 13.69 2.23
CA LEU A 191 -6.48 13.84 2.66
C LEU A 191 -5.52 13.86 1.46
N VAL A 192 -5.71 12.94 0.52
CA VAL A 192 -4.97 12.89 -0.75
C VAL A 192 -5.14 14.21 -1.51
N GLY A 193 -6.37 14.71 -1.71
CA GLY A 193 -6.62 15.99 -2.37
C GLY A 193 -6.00 17.20 -1.66
N ARG A 194 -5.92 17.18 -0.32
CA ARG A 194 -5.27 18.25 0.47
C ARG A 194 -3.74 18.21 0.33
N ILE A 195 -3.14 17.02 0.30
CA ILE A 195 -1.69 16.87 0.11
C ILE A 195 -1.32 17.22 -1.35
N PHE A 196 -2.21 16.90 -2.30
CA PHE A 196 -2.03 17.06 -3.74
C PHE A 196 -3.10 17.96 -4.36
N PRO A 197 -3.06 19.29 -4.12
CA PRO A 197 -4.09 20.18 -4.63
C PRO A 197 -4.05 20.34 -6.17
N ASN A 198 -2.91 20.04 -6.81
CA ASN A 198 -2.72 20.11 -8.27
C ASN A 198 -1.88 18.92 -8.78
N PRO A 199 -2.45 17.70 -8.87
CA PRO A 199 -1.71 16.50 -9.26
C PRO A 199 -1.39 16.45 -10.77
N VAL A 200 -2.02 17.32 -11.58
CA VAL A 200 -1.92 17.34 -13.05
C VAL A 200 -0.83 18.30 -13.56
N VAL A 201 -0.27 19.16 -12.70
CA VAL A 201 0.81 20.06 -13.12
C VAL A 201 2.09 19.25 -13.22
N ASP A 202 2.65 19.21 -14.43
CA ASP A 202 3.94 18.59 -14.76
C ASP A 202 4.93 18.89 -13.63
N PRO A 203 5.53 17.87 -12.97
CA PRO A 203 6.36 18.12 -11.81
C PRO A 203 7.48 19.06 -12.22
N ILE A 204 7.48 20.27 -11.65
CA ILE A 204 8.51 21.30 -11.82
C ILE A 204 9.91 20.73 -11.51
N ASP A 205 9.94 19.63 -10.74
CA ASP A 205 11.09 18.78 -10.50
C ASP A 205 10.74 17.29 -10.79
N PRO A 206 11.01 16.78 -12.01
CA PRO A 206 10.76 15.38 -12.36
C PRO A 206 11.64 14.41 -11.56
N GLU A 207 12.76 14.90 -10.99
CA GLU A 207 13.74 14.11 -10.22
C GLU A 207 13.57 14.22 -8.71
N GLY A 208 12.68 15.08 -8.21
CA GLY A 208 12.41 15.26 -6.77
C GLY A 208 11.40 14.28 -6.17
N PHE A 209 11.43 14.11 -4.85
CA PHE A 209 10.52 13.21 -4.09
C PHE A 209 9.03 13.51 -4.34
N ASN A 210 8.70 14.74 -4.74
CA ASN A 210 7.35 15.16 -5.10
C ASN A 210 6.71 14.32 -6.22
N SER A 211 7.47 13.84 -7.21
CA SER A 211 6.85 13.05 -8.28
C SER A 211 6.53 11.63 -7.83
N ALA A 212 7.29 11.03 -6.90
CA ALA A 212 6.88 9.79 -6.25
C ALA A 212 5.52 9.96 -5.58
N LEU A 213 5.33 11.06 -4.84
CA LEU A 213 4.05 11.36 -4.20
C LEU A 213 2.86 11.44 -5.20
N ILE A 214 3.08 11.96 -6.41
CA ILE A 214 2.05 12.02 -7.46
C ILE A 214 1.70 10.60 -7.95
N ALA A 215 2.70 9.71 -8.12
CA ALA A 215 2.41 8.31 -8.44
C ALA A 215 1.56 7.63 -7.34
N PHE A 216 1.82 7.95 -6.06
CA PHE A 216 0.97 7.51 -4.95
C PHE A 216 -0.44 8.09 -5.02
N TYR A 217 -0.60 9.37 -5.34
CA TYR A 217 -1.92 9.99 -5.53
C TYR A 217 -2.76 9.18 -6.52
N HIS A 218 -2.23 8.94 -7.72
CA HIS A 218 -2.95 8.18 -8.74
C HIS A 218 -3.24 6.74 -8.30
N SER A 219 -2.28 6.09 -7.65
CA SER A 219 -2.43 4.71 -7.16
C SER A 219 -3.48 4.61 -6.05
N VAL A 220 -3.58 5.58 -5.14
CA VAL A 220 -4.62 5.60 -4.10
C VAL A 220 -6.00 5.80 -4.72
N VAL A 221 -6.14 6.71 -5.69
CA VAL A 221 -7.42 6.91 -6.42
C VAL A 221 -7.88 5.61 -7.08
N ILE A 222 -6.98 4.93 -7.81
CA ILE A 222 -7.27 3.63 -8.43
C ILE A 222 -7.66 2.60 -7.37
N SER A 223 -6.87 2.48 -6.31
CA SER A 223 -7.10 1.50 -5.25
C SER A 223 -8.48 1.69 -4.64
N VAL A 224 -8.82 2.92 -4.23
CA VAL A 224 -10.12 3.25 -3.63
C VAL A 224 -11.26 2.94 -4.59
N ALA A 225 -11.19 3.38 -5.84
CA ALA A 225 -12.22 3.10 -6.84
C ALA A 225 -12.45 1.58 -7.02
N ARG A 226 -11.37 0.78 -7.07
CA ARG A 226 -11.46 -0.68 -7.21
C ARG A 226 -12.11 -1.37 -6.01
N LEU A 227 -11.88 -0.90 -4.78
CA LEU A 227 -12.47 -1.49 -3.56
C LEU A 227 -14.01 -1.52 -3.61
N PHE A 228 -14.61 -0.58 -4.34
CA PHE A 228 -16.05 -0.38 -4.39
C PHE A 228 -16.71 -0.76 -5.72
N THR A 229 -16.04 -1.61 -6.53
CA THR A 229 -16.58 -2.12 -7.80
C THR A 229 -17.67 -3.18 -7.65
N ASP A 230 -17.72 -3.88 -6.50
CA ASP A 230 -18.73 -4.91 -6.24
C ASP A 230 -20.14 -4.30 -6.12
N THR A 231 -21.12 -4.91 -6.79
CA THR A 231 -22.51 -4.43 -6.82
C THR A 231 -23.19 -4.41 -5.46
N LEU A 232 -22.71 -5.21 -4.49
CA LEU A 232 -23.21 -5.20 -3.11
C LEU A 232 -23.02 -3.82 -2.45
N TRP A 233 -22.03 -3.04 -2.86
CA TRP A 233 -21.82 -1.68 -2.36
C TRP A 233 -22.94 -0.71 -2.75
N GLY A 234 -23.69 -0.99 -3.82
CA GLY A 234 -24.85 -0.19 -4.21
C GLY A 234 -25.94 -0.15 -3.14
N SER A 235 -25.95 -1.13 -2.22
CA SER A 235 -26.86 -1.10 -1.05
C SER A 235 -26.47 -0.07 0.01
N VAL A 236 -25.19 0.32 0.07
CA VAL A 236 -24.67 1.28 1.05
C VAL A 236 -24.85 2.71 0.54
N GLY A 237 -24.53 2.97 -0.73
CA GLY A 237 -24.69 4.29 -1.34
C GLY A 237 -23.88 4.45 -2.62
N LYS A 238 -23.65 5.71 -3.05
CA LYS A 238 -22.73 6.03 -4.16
C LYS A 238 -21.30 5.69 -3.72
N PRO A 239 -20.58 4.81 -4.45
CA PRO A 239 -19.19 4.48 -4.14
C PRO A 239 -18.28 5.71 -4.04
N PRO A 240 -17.32 5.71 -3.10
CA PRO A 240 -16.19 6.64 -3.13
C PRO A 240 -15.44 6.56 -4.46
N ALA A 241 -14.97 7.72 -4.97
CA ALA A 241 -14.29 7.83 -6.26
C ALA A 241 -15.07 7.28 -7.48
N ALA A 242 -16.41 7.16 -7.41
CA ALA A 242 -17.22 6.69 -8.53
C ALA A 242 -17.03 7.53 -9.81
N ASP A 243 -16.81 8.83 -9.66
CA ASP A 243 -16.60 9.74 -10.79
C ASP A 243 -15.23 9.53 -11.47
N GLU A 244 -14.28 8.86 -10.79
CA GLU A 244 -12.94 8.55 -11.31
C GLU A 244 -12.89 7.18 -12.03
N MET A 245 -13.90 6.32 -11.84
CA MET A 245 -13.94 4.98 -12.45
C MET A 245 -13.77 4.97 -13.98
N PRO A 246 -14.32 5.94 -14.76
CA PRO A 246 -14.08 6.02 -16.20
C PRO A 246 -12.64 6.42 -16.58
N HIS A 247 -11.87 6.95 -15.63
CA HIS A 247 -10.55 7.54 -15.86
C HIS A 247 -9.39 6.72 -15.28
N LEU A 248 -9.64 5.53 -14.73
CA LEU A 248 -8.63 4.72 -14.03
C LEU A 248 -7.40 4.39 -14.90
N GLU A 249 -7.60 4.08 -16.18
CA GLU A 249 -6.50 3.83 -17.12
C GLU A 249 -5.61 5.08 -17.28
N SER A 250 -6.18 6.28 -17.30
CA SER A 250 -5.42 7.55 -17.35
C SER A 250 -4.60 7.76 -16.07
N HIS A 251 -5.17 7.47 -14.90
CA HIS A 251 -4.43 7.51 -13.64
C HIS A 251 -3.27 6.51 -13.65
N ALA A 252 -3.49 5.30 -14.16
CA ALA A 252 -2.48 4.26 -14.22
C ALA A 252 -1.34 4.61 -15.17
N LEU A 253 -1.65 5.12 -16.37
CA LEU A 253 -0.65 5.59 -17.34
C LEU A 253 0.18 6.75 -16.79
N THR A 254 -0.46 7.68 -16.08
CA THR A 254 0.24 8.81 -15.45
C THR A 254 1.18 8.31 -14.35
N ALA A 255 0.70 7.43 -13.47
CA ALA A 255 1.53 6.83 -12.43
C ALA A 255 2.71 6.04 -13.03
N LEU A 256 2.45 5.25 -14.07
CA LEU A 256 3.45 4.44 -14.76
C LEU A 256 4.56 5.31 -15.35
N ALA A 257 4.21 6.35 -16.10
CA ALA A 257 5.18 7.26 -16.71
C ALA A 257 6.03 8.01 -15.67
N ILE A 258 5.48 8.30 -14.50
CA ILE A 258 6.22 8.87 -13.37
C ILE A 258 7.21 7.85 -12.79
N LEU A 259 6.76 6.63 -12.53
CA LEU A 259 7.61 5.57 -11.97
C LEU A 259 8.75 5.19 -12.93
N GLU A 260 8.48 5.12 -14.24
CA GLU A 260 9.52 4.86 -15.24
C GLU A 260 10.62 5.90 -15.23
N ARG A 261 10.26 7.20 -15.21
CA ARG A 261 11.24 8.29 -15.13
C ARG A 261 12.04 8.21 -13.84
N LYS A 262 11.39 7.85 -12.73
CA LYS A 262 12.02 7.76 -11.41
C LYS A 262 13.01 6.63 -11.28
N LEU A 263 12.69 5.47 -11.82
CA LEU A 263 13.51 4.27 -11.67
C LEU A 263 14.93 4.42 -12.24
N VAL A 264 15.15 5.38 -13.15
CA VAL A 264 16.47 5.68 -13.72
C VAL A 264 17.46 6.21 -12.67
N SER A 265 16.98 6.91 -11.63
CA SER A 265 17.84 7.62 -10.67
C SER A 265 17.78 7.09 -9.24
N VAL A 266 16.95 6.08 -8.96
CA VAL A 266 16.74 5.55 -7.60
C VAL A 266 17.45 4.20 -7.39
N GLY A 267 17.97 4.00 -6.18
CA GLY A 267 18.54 2.74 -5.72
C GLY A 267 17.54 1.95 -4.87
N ALA A 268 17.85 1.76 -3.59
CA ALA A 268 17.01 1.01 -2.65
C ALA A 268 15.58 1.58 -2.48
N GLU A 269 15.38 2.86 -2.78
CA GLU A 269 14.07 3.51 -2.75
C GLU A 269 13.06 2.90 -3.72
N SER A 270 13.53 2.20 -4.77
CA SER A 270 12.67 1.49 -5.73
C SER A 270 11.74 0.48 -5.06
N LEU A 271 12.14 -0.03 -3.88
CA LEU A 271 11.32 -0.90 -3.04
C LEU A 271 9.98 -0.26 -2.67
N PHE A 272 9.96 1.06 -2.44
CA PHE A 272 8.76 1.77 -2.04
C PHE A 272 7.72 1.87 -3.17
N TYR A 273 8.10 1.60 -4.42
CA TYR A 273 7.16 1.63 -5.55
C TYR A 273 6.48 0.28 -5.80
N LEU A 274 7.05 -0.82 -5.31
CA LEU A 274 6.49 -2.16 -5.51
C LEU A 274 5.02 -2.30 -5.09
N PRO A 275 4.58 -1.78 -3.91
CA PRO A 275 3.18 -1.91 -3.49
C PRO A 275 2.18 -1.22 -4.44
N LEU A 276 2.64 -0.29 -5.29
CA LEU A 276 1.80 0.42 -6.26
C LEU A 276 1.61 -0.37 -7.56
N MET A 277 2.56 -1.25 -7.89
CA MET A 277 2.61 -1.91 -9.19
C MET A 277 1.37 -2.75 -9.49
N PRO A 278 0.79 -3.54 -8.55
CA PRO A 278 -0.39 -4.34 -8.84
C PRO A 278 -1.59 -3.48 -9.26
N VAL A 279 -1.85 -2.39 -8.55
CA VAL A 279 -3.02 -1.54 -8.84
C VAL A 279 -2.86 -0.76 -10.14
N ILE A 280 -1.65 -0.31 -10.44
CA ILE A 280 -1.35 0.32 -11.74
C ILE A 280 -1.55 -0.71 -12.86
N ALA A 281 -0.92 -1.89 -12.74
CA ALA A 281 -0.92 -2.90 -13.77
C ALA A 281 -2.33 -3.40 -14.13
N LEU A 282 -3.22 -3.53 -13.15
CA LEU A 282 -4.60 -3.98 -13.36
C LEU A 282 -5.45 -3.04 -14.23
N GLU A 283 -5.04 -1.78 -14.39
CA GLU A 283 -5.74 -0.80 -15.23
C GLU A 283 -5.10 -0.64 -16.61
N ILE A 284 -3.94 -1.27 -16.85
CA ILE A 284 -3.22 -1.20 -18.13
C ILE A 284 -3.77 -2.24 -19.11
N ARG A 285 -4.29 -1.78 -20.25
CA ARG A 285 -4.90 -2.64 -21.27
C ARG A 285 -3.99 -2.91 -22.46
N GLN A 286 -3.25 -1.89 -22.90
CA GLN A 286 -2.42 -1.99 -24.10
C GLN A 286 -1.19 -2.86 -23.87
N LEU A 287 -0.86 -3.70 -24.85
CA LEU A 287 0.28 -4.61 -24.76
C LEU A 287 1.61 -3.87 -24.59
N ASP A 288 1.76 -2.72 -25.25
CA ASP A 288 2.97 -1.91 -25.13
C ASP A 288 3.15 -1.41 -23.69
N ASP A 289 2.10 -0.83 -23.08
CA ASP A 289 2.12 -0.38 -21.69
C ASP A 289 2.31 -1.55 -20.69
N LYS A 290 1.75 -2.74 -20.98
CA LYS A 290 2.04 -3.96 -20.20
C LYS A 290 3.54 -4.28 -20.20
N ARG A 291 4.25 -4.09 -21.33
CA ARG A 291 5.71 -4.28 -21.40
C ARG A 291 6.46 -3.27 -20.53
N HIS A 292 5.99 -2.03 -20.46
CA HIS A 292 6.55 -0.98 -19.59
C HIS A 292 6.47 -1.37 -18.10
N VAL A 293 5.32 -1.87 -17.64
CA VAL A 293 5.16 -2.42 -16.28
C VAL A 293 6.15 -3.56 -16.00
N ILE A 294 6.29 -4.50 -16.93
CA ILE A 294 7.22 -5.63 -16.77
C ILE A 294 8.67 -5.17 -16.74
N LYS A 295 9.03 -4.16 -17.54
CA LYS A 295 10.35 -3.54 -17.53
C LYS A 295 10.66 -2.95 -16.17
N ILE A 296 9.75 -2.15 -15.59
CA ILE A 296 9.91 -1.60 -14.23
C ILE A 296 10.20 -2.71 -13.21
N LEU A 297 9.44 -3.79 -13.21
CA LEU A 297 9.62 -4.88 -12.24
C LEU A 297 10.95 -5.61 -12.44
N ASN A 298 11.40 -5.78 -13.69
CA ASN A 298 12.73 -6.33 -13.98
C ASN A 298 13.84 -5.36 -13.52
N ASP A 299 13.66 -4.05 -13.70
CA ASP A 299 14.62 -3.03 -13.28
C ASP A 299 14.75 -3.05 -11.73
N ILE A 300 13.64 -3.11 -11.00
CA ILE A 300 13.64 -3.27 -9.53
C ILE A 300 14.31 -4.59 -9.10
N ALA A 301 14.03 -5.70 -9.80
CA ALA A 301 14.69 -6.97 -9.54
C ALA A 301 16.21 -6.90 -9.79
N SER A 302 16.64 -6.16 -10.83
CA SER A 302 18.05 -5.98 -11.19
C SER A 302 18.85 -5.17 -10.14
N ILE A 303 18.17 -4.26 -9.42
CA ILE A 303 18.73 -3.55 -8.26
C ILE A 303 19.00 -4.52 -7.09
N GLY A 304 18.30 -5.66 -7.04
CA GLY A 304 18.52 -6.74 -6.08
C GLY A 304 17.30 -7.14 -5.26
N PHE A 305 16.12 -6.60 -5.55
CA PHE A 305 14.87 -6.96 -4.85
C PHE A 305 14.17 -8.14 -5.53
N ILE A 306 14.52 -9.36 -5.10
CA ILE A 306 13.97 -10.60 -5.68
C ILE A 306 12.44 -10.66 -5.58
N VAL A 307 11.85 -10.08 -4.54
CA VAL A 307 10.37 -9.99 -4.37
C VAL A 307 9.66 -9.37 -5.58
N ALA A 308 10.32 -8.51 -6.37
CA ALA A 308 9.74 -7.93 -7.58
C ALA A 308 9.37 -9.00 -8.63
N GLY A 309 10.06 -10.15 -8.63
CA GLY A 309 9.73 -11.29 -9.49
C GLY A 309 8.39 -11.93 -9.14
N THR A 310 8.02 -11.94 -7.86
CA THR A 310 6.70 -12.41 -7.39
C THR A 310 5.60 -11.47 -7.87
N TYR A 311 5.77 -10.16 -7.65
CA TYR A 311 4.85 -9.14 -8.17
C TYR A 311 4.64 -9.26 -9.68
N LYS A 312 5.72 -9.47 -10.43
CA LYS A 312 5.66 -9.69 -11.87
C LYS A 312 4.81 -10.92 -12.22
N THR A 313 5.04 -12.03 -11.55
CA THR A 313 4.31 -13.28 -11.79
C THR A 313 2.82 -13.11 -11.50
N ASP A 314 2.48 -12.47 -10.37
CA ASP A 314 1.09 -12.24 -9.97
C ASP A 314 0.37 -11.29 -10.93
N ILE A 315 1.04 -10.23 -11.39
CA ILE A 315 0.50 -9.28 -12.38
C ILE A 315 0.26 -9.98 -13.73
N GLN A 316 1.21 -10.78 -14.20
CA GLN A 316 1.05 -11.52 -15.45
C GLN A 316 -0.13 -12.50 -15.37
N LEU A 317 -0.24 -13.24 -14.26
CA LEU A 317 -1.37 -14.12 -14.02
C LEU A 317 -2.71 -13.35 -14.03
N ALA A 318 -2.76 -12.18 -13.41
CA ALA A 318 -3.96 -11.35 -13.40
C ALA A 318 -4.35 -10.91 -14.82
N TRP A 319 -3.40 -10.50 -15.66
CA TRP A 319 -3.66 -10.18 -17.06
C TRP A 319 -4.15 -11.38 -17.87
N ASP A 320 -3.55 -12.55 -17.69
CA ASP A 320 -3.97 -13.77 -18.38
C ASP A 320 -5.44 -14.11 -18.05
N LEU A 321 -5.85 -13.93 -16.79
CA LEU A 321 -7.24 -14.15 -16.38
C LEU A 321 -8.21 -13.13 -17.01
N THR A 322 -7.83 -11.86 -17.12
CA THR A 322 -8.69 -10.82 -17.70
C THR A 322 -8.77 -10.91 -19.22
N ASP A 323 -7.65 -11.20 -19.89
CA ASP A 323 -7.58 -11.27 -21.35
C ASP A 323 -8.37 -12.50 -21.86
N ASN A 324 -8.32 -13.62 -21.14
CA ASN A 324 -9.11 -14.82 -21.47
C ASN A 324 -10.63 -14.59 -21.30
N GLN A 325 -11.07 -13.89 -20.25
CA GLN A 325 -12.49 -13.54 -20.06
C GLN A 325 -13.04 -12.64 -21.17
N SER A 326 -12.21 -11.75 -21.72
CA SER A 326 -12.62 -10.90 -22.85
C SER A 326 -12.81 -11.68 -24.15
N THR A 327 -12.06 -12.78 -24.33
CA THR A 327 -12.12 -13.62 -25.52
C THR A 327 -13.39 -14.49 -25.52
N ASP A 328 -13.80 -15.01 -24.36
CA ASP A 328 -15.02 -15.82 -24.22
C ASP A 328 -16.30 -15.00 -24.46
N LEU A 329 -16.34 -13.75 -23.99
CA LEU A 329 -17.47 -12.82 -24.23
C LEU A 329 -17.63 -12.44 -25.71
N HIS A 330 -16.54 -12.45 -26.49
CA HIS A 330 -16.62 -12.23 -27.94
C HIS A 330 -17.12 -13.47 -28.70
N LEU A 331 -16.88 -14.68 -28.20
CA LEU A 331 -17.39 -15.91 -28.79
C LEU A 331 -18.89 -16.12 -28.51
N GLU A 332 -19.38 -15.71 -27.32
CA GLU A 332 -20.81 -15.79 -26.99
C GLU A 332 -21.68 -14.78 -27.75
N ASN A 333 -21.13 -13.62 -28.13
CA ASN A 333 -21.84 -12.62 -28.95
C ASN A 333 -21.73 -12.87 -30.47
N SER A 334 -21.09 -13.97 -30.87
CA SER A 334 -20.87 -14.35 -32.27
C SER A 334 -21.66 -15.61 -32.69
N CYS A 335 -22.49 -16.16 -31.80
CA CYS A 335 -23.45 -17.25 -32.09
C CYS A 335 -24.89 -16.72 -32.15
#